data_AF-A0A518DKC5-F1
#
_entry.id   AF-A0A518DKC5-F1
#
_cell.length_a   1.000
_cell.length_b   1.000
_cell.length_c   1.000
_cell.angle_alpha   90.00
_cell.angle_beta   90.00
_cell.angle_gamma   90.00
#
_symmetry.space_group_name_H-M   'P 1'
#
loop_
_entity.id
_entity.type
_entity.pdbx_description
1 polymer ?
#
loop_
_entity_poly.entity_id
_entity_poly.type
_entity_poly.pdbx_seq_one_letter_code
_entity_poly.pdbx_strand_id
1 'polypeptide(L)'
;MQAAKAAVAVLTFLVSHSAGLAAHPTNDNVESPAAEQVEAWIADPSMLSTRLRAVSTLNVEAANVLVKHKVAEGDRRLPLDGLTSITPEVARILSFREGGEPVGLSLNGLKTITPEVAEALASGERGGLSLGGLTTISVEVAKELSGIRRKLMLNGLKDLSREAAVELAKHHSKLTLFGLTDLSDEAAEALSHHRGTFLLNGLTKLTSAPLAKELLRLNDGFMKLSKVEIISDEVAVVLAEYQGKRPIPLPGLTTLSEANAALLRANQRIELPPQFQKTQEE
;
A
#
# COMPACT_ATOMS: atom_id res chain seq x y z
N MET A 1 -2.27 -47.75 35.94
CA MET A 1 -0.97 -47.97 35.28
C MET A 1 -1.14 -49.09 34.28
N GLN A 2 -1.32 -48.76 32.99
CA GLN A 2 -0.28 -48.84 31.93
C GLN A 2 0.19 -50.30 31.70
N ALA A 3 0.26 -50.86 30.50
CA ALA A 3 -0.15 -50.53 29.14
C ALA A 3 0.07 -51.79 28.27
N ALA A 4 -0.28 -51.66 26.98
CA ALA A 4 0.20 -52.43 25.83
C ALA A 4 -0.63 -53.66 25.40
N LYS A 5 -1.24 -53.53 24.22
CA LYS A 5 -0.94 -54.39 23.06
C LYS A 5 -1.41 -53.72 21.78
N ALA A 6 -0.46 -53.59 20.84
CA ALA A 6 -0.64 -53.07 19.50
C ALA A 6 -1.37 -54.09 18.61
N ALA A 7 -2.12 -53.59 17.62
CA ALA A 7 -2.55 -54.36 16.46
C ALA A 7 -2.37 -53.51 15.21
N VAL A 8 -1.52 -54.02 14.31
CA VAL A 8 -1.27 -53.55 12.96
C VAL A 8 -2.41 -54.03 12.07
N ALA A 9 -3.02 -53.15 11.28
CA ALA A 9 -3.95 -53.53 10.21
C ALA A 9 -3.46 -52.95 8.89
N VAL A 10 -2.94 -53.84 8.05
CA VAL A 10 -2.69 -53.64 6.62
C VAL A 10 -4.03 -53.81 5.91
N LEU A 11 -4.43 -52.87 5.05
CA LEU A 11 -5.47 -53.12 4.06
C LEU A 11 -5.08 -52.56 2.70
N THR A 12 -4.88 -53.47 1.77
CA THR A 12 -4.60 -53.22 0.35
C THR A 12 -5.89 -53.34 -0.46
N PHE A 13 -5.93 -52.60 -1.57
CA PHE A 13 -6.72 -52.81 -2.80
C PHE A 13 -8.18 -52.31 -2.87
N LEU A 14 -8.44 -51.35 -3.77
CA LEU A 14 -9.13 -51.60 -5.04
C LEU A 14 -9.15 -50.33 -5.92
N VAL A 15 -8.51 -50.42 -7.08
CA VAL A 15 -8.71 -49.53 -8.22
C VAL A 15 -10.02 -49.94 -8.91
N SER A 16 -10.89 -49.00 -9.22
CA SER A 16 -11.99 -49.19 -10.16
C SER A 16 -12.07 -47.97 -11.08
N HIS A 17 -11.83 -48.21 -12.37
CA HIS A 17 -11.99 -47.27 -13.45
C HIS A 17 -13.48 -46.98 -13.70
N SER A 18 -13.84 -45.71 -13.83
CA SER A 18 -14.99 -45.27 -14.64
C SER A 18 -14.57 -44.03 -15.44
N ALA A 19 -14.53 -44.19 -16.76
CA ALA A 19 -14.17 -43.16 -17.71
C ALA A 19 -15.36 -42.20 -17.98
N GLY A 20 -15.04 -40.93 -18.20
CA GLY A 20 -15.74 -40.08 -19.16
C GLY A 20 -16.83 -39.15 -18.65
N LEU A 21 -16.45 -38.02 -18.05
CA LEU A 21 -17.11 -36.73 -18.26
C LEU A 21 -16.08 -35.63 -18.01
N ALA A 22 -15.97 -34.69 -18.96
CA ALA A 22 -14.94 -33.66 -19.00
C ALA A 22 -14.93 -32.83 -17.71
N ALA A 23 -13.91 -33.05 -16.87
CA ALA A 23 -13.58 -32.14 -15.80
C ALA A 23 -12.85 -30.94 -16.41
N HIS A 24 -13.48 -29.78 -16.39
CA HIS A 24 -12.75 -28.51 -16.43
C HIS A 24 -11.64 -28.56 -15.36
N PRO A 25 -10.41 -28.12 -15.65
CA PRO A 25 -9.38 -28.03 -14.62
C PRO A 25 -9.73 -26.85 -13.70
N THR A 26 -10.61 -27.09 -12.72
CA THR A 26 -10.83 -26.20 -11.58
C THR A 26 -10.03 -26.74 -10.41
N ASN A 27 -8.69 -26.63 -10.48
CA ASN A 27 -7.85 -26.63 -9.29
C ASN A 27 -6.48 -26.00 -9.60
N ASP A 28 -6.46 -24.72 -10.00
CA ASP A 28 -5.26 -23.88 -10.01
C ASP A 28 -4.89 -23.43 -8.58
N ASN A 29 -4.87 -24.35 -7.61
CA ASN A 29 -4.23 -24.10 -6.31
C ASN A 29 -2.71 -24.20 -6.50
N VAL A 30 -2.13 -23.20 -7.14
CA VAL A 30 -0.69 -23.07 -7.24
C VAL A 30 -0.21 -22.31 -6.01
N GLU A 31 -0.35 -22.97 -4.86
CA GLU A 31 0.07 -22.43 -3.56
C GLU A 31 1.59 -22.13 -3.52
N SER A 32 2.37 -22.83 -4.35
CA SER A 32 3.81 -22.63 -4.52
C SER A 32 4.27 -23.11 -5.92
N PRO A 33 4.39 -22.25 -6.94
CA PRO A 33 4.81 -22.69 -8.27
C PRO A 33 6.28 -23.12 -8.27
N ALA A 34 6.58 -24.19 -9.00
CA ALA A 34 7.96 -24.52 -9.37
C ALA A 34 8.51 -23.52 -10.40
N ALA A 35 9.84 -23.43 -10.55
CA ALA A 35 10.47 -22.51 -11.48
C ALA A 35 10.01 -22.75 -12.93
N GLU A 36 9.90 -24.00 -13.35
CA GLU A 36 9.43 -24.41 -14.68
C GLU A 36 7.98 -23.99 -14.94
N GLN A 37 7.16 -24.00 -13.88
CA GLN A 37 5.77 -23.55 -13.97
C GLN A 37 5.70 -22.03 -14.17
N VAL A 38 6.55 -21.27 -13.47
CA VAL A 38 6.67 -19.82 -13.69
C VAL A 38 7.18 -19.52 -15.10
N GLU A 39 8.16 -20.28 -15.61
CA GLU A 39 8.65 -20.13 -16.99
C GLU A 39 7.53 -20.35 -18.00
N ALA A 40 6.73 -21.40 -17.82
CA ALA A 40 5.57 -21.67 -18.66
C ALA A 40 4.54 -20.53 -18.63
N TRP A 41 4.32 -19.90 -17.47
CA TRP A 41 3.42 -18.74 -17.37
C TRP A 41 3.98 -17.49 -18.04
N ILE A 42 5.30 -17.29 -18.02
CA ILE A 42 5.94 -16.17 -18.70
C ILE A 42 5.87 -16.35 -20.23
N ALA A 43 5.97 -17.59 -20.72
CA ALA A 43 5.86 -17.93 -22.13
C ALA A 43 4.43 -17.72 -22.69
N ASP A 44 3.39 -17.88 -21.85
CA ASP A 44 1.99 -17.59 -22.16
C ASP A 44 1.40 -16.53 -21.21
N PRO A 45 1.58 -15.23 -21.52
CA PRO A 45 1.24 -14.14 -20.61
C PRO A 45 -0.27 -13.89 -20.47
N SER A 46 -1.13 -14.59 -21.22
CA SER A 46 -2.59 -14.35 -21.28
C SER A 46 -3.26 -14.37 -19.90
N MET A 47 -2.78 -15.22 -19.00
CA MET A 47 -3.28 -15.39 -17.63
C MET A 47 -2.23 -15.08 -16.55
N LEU A 48 -1.07 -14.52 -16.92
CA LEU A 48 0.06 -14.36 -16.01
C LEU A 48 -0.30 -13.50 -14.79
N SER A 49 -0.92 -12.33 -14.99
CA SER A 49 -1.31 -11.45 -13.87
C SER A 49 -2.25 -12.16 -12.89
N THR A 50 -3.24 -12.91 -13.41
CA THR A 50 -4.19 -13.67 -12.59
C THR A 50 -3.48 -14.78 -11.80
N ARG A 51 -2.58 -15.53 -12.44
CA ARG A 51 -1.83 -16.61 -11.81
C ARG A 51 -0.90 -16.09 -10.72
N LEU A 52 -0.13 -15.03 -10.98
CA LEU A 52 0.77 -14.43 -10.00
C LEU A 52 0.04 -13.87 -8.76
N ARG A 53 -1.18 -13.36 -8.94
CA ARG A 53 -2.04 -12.92 -7.83
C ARG A 53 -2.54 -14.06 -6.96
N ALA A 54 -2.57 -15.30 -7.47
CA ALA A 54 -3.03 -16.47 -6.72
C ALA A 54 -1.89 -17.20 -5.98
N VAL A 55 -0.62 -16.89 -6.29
CA VAL A 55 0.54 -17.49 -5.61
C VAL A 55 0.57 -17.09 -4.15
N SER A 56 0.45 -18.05 -3.23
CA SER A 56 0.45 -17.79 -1.77
C SER A 56 1.82 -17.94 -1.11
N THR A 57 2.71 -18.72 -1.71
CA THR A 57 4.12 -18.87 -1.30
C THR A 57 5.05 -18.91 -2.51
N LEU A 58 6.32 -18.52 -2.33
CA LEU A 58 7.30 -18.44 -3.41
C LEU A 58 8.68 -18.87 -2.90
N ASN A 59 9.33 -19.78 -3.63
CA ASN A 59 10.70 -20.19 -3.36
C ASN A 59 11.72 -19.34 -4.15
N VAL A 60 13.00 -19.57 -3.91
CA VAL A 60 14.12 -18.82 -4.49
C VAL A 60 14.20 -19.02 -6.01
N GLU A 61 14.01 -20.26 -6.48
CA GLU A 61 14.11 -20.63 -7.88
C GLU A 61 13.02 -19.95 -8.71
N ALA A 62 11.77 -20.00 -8.25
CA ALA A 62 10.64 -19.33 -8.88
C ALA A 62 10.80 -17.80 -8.84
N ALA A 63 11.29 -17.23 -7.73
CA ALA A 63 11.59 -15.80 -7.65
C ALA A 63 12.64 -15.36 -8.68
N ASN A 64 13.69 -16.17 -8.89
CA ASN A 64 14.73 -15.90 -9.89
C ASN A 64 14.22 -15.94 -11.33
N VAL A 65 13.21 -16.77 -11.61
CA VAL A 65 12.54 -16.75 -12.92
C VAL A 65 11.71 -15.47 -13.09
N LEU A 66 10.97 -15.05 -12.06
CA LEU A 66 10.11 -13.85 -12.11
C LEU A 66 10.88 -12.56 -12.36
N VAL A 67 12.10 -12.42 -11.84
CA VAL A 67 12.88 -11.18 -12.01
C VAL A 67 13.40 -10.97 -13.43
N LYS A 68 13.43 -12.04 -14.24
CA LYS A 68 13.78 -12.03 -15.66
C LYS A 68 12.59 -11.67 -16.55
N HIS A 69 11.37 -11.67 -16.00
CA HIS A 69 10.16 -11.42 -16.77
C HIS A 69 10.16 -10.01 -17.36
N LYS A 70 10.07 -9.94 -18.70
CA LYS A 70 9.75 -8.70 -19.41
C LYS A 70 8.25 -8.47 -19.35
N VAL A 71 7.84 -7.49 -18.57
CA VAL A 71 6.43 -7.11 -18.50
C VAL A 71 5.96 -6.58 -19.85
N ALA A 72 4.80 -7.05 -20.31
CA ALA A 72 4.17 -6.54 -21.52
C ALA A 72 3.89 -5.02 -21.39
N GLU A 73 3.92 -4.29 -22.51
CA GLU A 73 3.60 -2.87 -22.52
C GLU A 73 2.24 -2.61 -21.86
N GLY A 74 2.25 -1.94 -20.70
CA GLY A 74 1.04 -1.52 -19.99
C GLY A 74 0.95 -2.02 -18.54
N ASP A 75 1.49 -3.19 -18.22
CA ASP A 75 1.54 -3.63 -16.82
C ASP A 75 2.72 -2.96 -16.11
N ARG A 76 2.40 -2.20 -15.06
CA ARG A 76 3.36 -1.32 -14.38
C ARG A 76 3.93 -1.96 -13.12
N ARG A 77 3.49 -3.16 -12.75
CA ARG A 77 3.91 -3.84 -11.52
C ARG A 77 3.93 -5.37 -11.70
N LEU A 78 4.83 -6.04 -10.99
CA LEU A 78 4.76 -7.48 -10.76
C LEU A 78 3.74 -7.75 -9.65
N PRO A 79 2.58 -8.38 -9.92
CA PRO A 79 1.51 -8.52 -8.94
C PRO A 79 1.59 -9.86 -8.20
N LEU A 80 2.16 -9.85 -6.99
CA LEU A 80 2.26 -11.02 -6.11
C LEU A 80 1.37 -10.83 -4.88
N ASP A 81 0.13 -10.38 -5.13
CA ASP A 81 -0.82 -9.99 -4.08
C ASP A 81 -1.40 -11.20 -3.30
N GLY A 82 -1.16 -12.43 -3.76
CA GLY A 82 -1.53 -13.65 -3.05
C GLY A 82 -0.55 -14.03 -1.94
N LEU A 83 0.70 -13.53 -2.00
CA LEU A 83 1.74 -13.92 -1.05
C LEU A 83 1.37 -13.46 0.36
N THR A 84 1.31 -14.41 1.30
CA THR A 84 1.02 -14.13 2.70
C THR A 84 2.27 -14.02 3.55
N SER A 85 3.40 -14.57 3.09
CA SER A 85 4.72 -14.48 3.72
C SER A 85 5.83 -14.63 2.68
N ILE A 86 6.99 -13.99 2.92
CA ILE A 86 8.21 -14.17 2.14
C ILE A 86 9.42 -14.20 3.05
N THR A 87 10.49 -14.86 2.63
CA THR A 87 11.79 -14.83 3.33
C THR A 87 12.58 -13.57 2.93
N PRO A 88 13.57 -13.13 3.74
CA PRO A 88 14.47 -12.05 3.33
C PRO A 88 15.21 -12.34 2.02
N GLU A 89 15.51 -13.60 1.73
CA GLU A 89 16.16 -14.00 0.48
C GLU A 89 15.25 -13.81 -0.74
N VAL A 90 14.00 -14.27 -0.67
CA VAL A 90 13.00 -14.06 -1.72
C VAL A 90 12.69 -12.57 -1.89
N ALA A 91 12.57 -11.83 -0.78
CA ALA A 91 12.40 -10.38 -0.78
C ALA A 91 13.54 -9.66 -1.52
N ARG A 92 14.79 -10.05 -1.26
CA ARG A 92 15.98 -9.51 -1.93
C ARG A 92 15.91 -9.76 -3.43
N ILE A 93 15.65 -11.00 -3.85
CA ILE A 93 15.53 -11.35 -5.28
C ILE A 93 14.46 -10.48 -5.94
N LEU A 94 13.24 -10.47 -5.39
CA LEU A 94 12.12 -9.71 -5.94
C LEU A 94 12.37 -8.20 -5.95
N SER A 95 13.25 -7.67 -5.09
CA SER A 95 13.60 -6.25 -5.06
C SER A 95 14.46 -5.80 -6.26
N PHE A 96 15.05 -6.73 -7.01
CA PHE A 96 15.78 -6.46 -8.24
C PHE A 96 14.98 -6.86 -9.48
N ARG A 97 15.34 -6.27 -10.61
CA ARG A 97 14.86 -6.65 -11.95
C ARG A 97 16.08 -6.84 -12.85
N GLU A 98 16.07 -7.88 -13.67
CA GLU A 98 17.10 -8.08 -14.69
C GLU A 98 16.70 -7.36 -15.98
N GLY A 99 17.28 -6.18 -16.22
CA GLY A 99 17.16 -5.39 -17.47
C GLY A 99 15.78 -4.76 -17.74
N GLY A 100 15.76 -3.63 -18.45
CA GLY A 100 14.54 -2.90 -18.86
C GLY A 100 14.01 -1.88 -17.83
N GLU A 101 12.86 -1.29 -18.13
CA GLU A 101 12.27 -0.17 -17.35
C GLU A 101 11.97 -0.51 -15.87
N PRO A 102 11.94 0.46 -14.95
CA PRO A 102 11.56 0.20 -13.56
C PRO A 102 10.09 -0.26 -13.44
N VAL A 103 9.88 -1.54 -13.15
CA VAL A 103 8.54 -2.15 -12.91
C VAL A 103 8.28 -2.19 -11.42
N GLY A 104 7.11 -1.76 -10.94
CA GLY A 104 6.80 -1.83 -9.51
C GLY A 104 6.63 -3.26 -8.98
N LEU A 105 6.56 -3.41 -7.66
CA LEU A 105 6.28 -4.67 -6.99
C LEU A 105 5.03 -4.51 -6.14
N SER A 106 4.09 -5.45 -6.27
CA SER A 106 2.89 -5.48 -5.43
C SER A 106 2.89 -6.74 -4.56
N LEU A 107 2.86 -6.53 -3.25
CA LEU A 107 2.85 -7.55 -2.22
C LEU A 107 1.70 -7.28 -1.25
N ASN A 108 0.51 -6.94 -1.78
CA ASN A 108 -0.63 -6.53 -0.95
C ASN A 108 -1.24 -7.67 -0.12
N GLY A 109 -0.82 -8.91 -0.34
CA GLY A 109 -1.20 -10.07 0.48
C GLY A 109 -0.50 -10.10 1.84
N LEU A 110 0.70 -9.52 1.94
CA LEU A 110 1.49 -9.50 3.17
C LEU A 110 0.79 -8.67 4.25
N LYS A 111 0.44 -9.32 5.35
CA LYS A 111 -0.21 -8.67 6.51
C LYS A 111 0.79 -8.14 7.53
N THR A 112 1.96 -8.78 7.60
CA THR A 112 3.09 -8.41 8.44
C THR A 112 4.38 -8.70 7.70
N ILE A 113 5.45 -7.96 7.99
CA ILE A 113 6.81 -8.25 7.54
C ILE A 113 7.77 -8.04 8.71
N THR A 114 8.92 -8.72 8.68
CA THR A 114 10.01 -8.49 9.64
C THR A 114 10.92 -7.35 9.16
N PRO A 115 11.76 -6.78 10.03
CA PRO A 115 12.76 -5.79 9.63
C PRO A 115 13.71 -6.32 8.55
N GLU A 116 14.12 -7.59 8.60
CA GLU A 116 15.01 -8.21 7.61
C GLU A 116 14.35 -8.33 6.23
N VAL A 117 13.05 -8.60 6.19
CA VAL A 117 12.27 -8.58 4.94
C VAL A 117 12.16 -7.15 4.41
N ALA A 118 11.91 -6.16 5.28
CA ALA A 118 11.84 -4.75 4.90
C ALA A 118 13.18 -4.24 4.35
N GLU A 119 14.29 -4.56 5.01
CA GLU A 119 15.66 -4.24 4.59
C GLU A 119 15.96 -4.85 3.21
N ALA A 120 15.63 -6.13 3.03
CA ALA A 120 15.82 -6.83 1.76
C ALA A 120 15.02 -6.16 0.62
N LEU A 121 13.76 -5.76 0.87
CA LEU A 121 12.95 -5.01 -0.11
C LEU A 121 13.51 -3.61 -0.40
N ALA A 122 14.16 -2.97 0.59
CA ALA A 122 14.77 -1.65 0.46
C ALA A 122 16.07 -1.67 -0.34
N SER A 123 16.81 -2.78 -0.30
CA SER A 123 18.12 -2.94 -0.96
C SER A 123 18.07 -2.89 -2.49
N GLY A 124 16.91 -3.16 -3.09
CA GLY A 124 16.76 -3.30 -4.54
C GLY A 124 16.65 -2.00 -5.33
N GLU A 125 16.60 -2.13 -6.66
CA GLU A 125 16.40 -1.01 -7.59
C GLU A 125 15.12 -1.13 -8.45
N ARG A 126 14.26 -2.13 -8.17
CA ARG A 126 12.96 -2.28 -8.83
C ARG A 126 12.10 -1.00 -8.73
N GLY A 127 11.04 -0.86 -9.53
CA GLY A 127 10.10 0.27 -9.43
C GLY A 127 9.30 0.27 -8.12
N GLY A 128 8.33 1.19 -7.99
CA GLY A 128 7.60 1.44 -6.74
C GLY A 128 7.02 0.18 -6.03
N LEU A 129 7.05 0.17 -4.70
CA LEU A 129 6.64 -0.94 -3.84
C LEU A 129 5.25 -0.70 -3.23
N SER A 130 4.36 -1.69 -3.34
CA SER A 130 3.04 -1.68 -2.71
C SER A 130 2.94 -2.77 -1.66
N LEU A 131 2.63 -2.36 -0.43
CA LEU A 131 2.43 -3.20 0.75
C LEU A 131 1.06 -2.86 1.37
N GLY A 132 0.02 -2.87 0.54
CA GLY A 132 -1.34 -2.50 0.93
C GLY A 132 -2.03 -3.49 1.88
N GLY A 133 -1.39 -4.62 2.18
CA GLY A 133 -1.86 -5.59 3.16
C GLY A 133 -1.45 -5.27 4.59
N LEU A 134 -0.41 -4.43 4.79
CA LEU A 134 0.06 -4.03 6.10
C LEU A 134 -0.95 -3.04 6.71
N THR A 135 -1.55 -3.42 7.84
CA THR A 135 -2.49 -2.57 8.58
C THR A 135 -1.81 -1.80 9.71
N THR A 136 -0.69 -2.29 10.21
CA THR A 136 0.23 -1.66 11.17
C THR A 136 1.68 -1.94 10.75
N ILE A 137 2.65 -1.18 11.26
CA ILE A 137 4.09 -1.44 11.12
C ILE A 137 4.81 -1.14 12.42
N SER A 138 5.92 -1.82 12.68
CA SER A 138 6.82 -1.45 13.79
C SER A 138 7.75 -0.29 13.39
N VAL A 139 8.45 0.28 14.37
CA VAL A 139 9.44 1.34 14.15
C VAL A 139 10.60 0.83 13.29
N GLU A 140 11.06 -0.40 13.53
CA GLU A 140 12.14 -1.04 12.78
C GLU A 140 11.74 -1.27 11.33
N VAL A 141 10.52 -1.74 11.07
CA VAL A 141 10.00 -1.87 9.70
C VAL A 141 9.90 -0.50 9.03
N ALA A 142 9.38 0.52 9.72
CA ALA A 142 9.32 1.89 9.19
C ALA A 142 10.70 2.43 8.82
N LYS A 143 11.70 2.20 9.68
CA LYS A 143 13.09 2.59 9.46
C LYS A 143 13.66 1.95 8.18
N GLU A 144 13.54 0.64 8.02
CA GLU A 144 14.07 -0.03 6.84
C GLU A 144 13.33 0.39 5.55
N LEU A 145 11.99 0.51 5.61
CA LEU A 145 11.20 0.98 4.46
C LEU A 145 11.51 2.44 4.08
N SER A 146 11.97 3.28 5.02
CA SER A 146 12.37 4.67 4.72
C SER A 146 13.59 4.77 3.80
N GLY A 147 14.40 3.71 3.72
CA GLY A 147 15.56 3.62 2.82
C GLY A 147 15.19 3.49 1.34
N ILE A 148 13.93 3.16 1.03
CA ILE A 148 13.44 2.96 -0.33
C ILE A 148 13.51 4.28 -1.11
N ARG A 149 14.29 4.35 -2.19
CA ARG A 149 14.46 5.59 -2.99
C ARG A 149 13.36 5.87 -4.01
N ARG A 150 12.27 5.11 -3.96
CA ARG A 150 11.18 5.06 -4.96
C ARG A 150 9.81 5.15 -4.30
N LYS A 151 8.75 5.15 -5.11
CA LYS A 151 7.37 5.23 -4.61
C LYS A 151 7.08 4.09 -3.63
N LEU A 152 6.61 4.42 -2.44
CA LEU A 152 6.19 3.49 -1.39
C LEU A 152 4.69 3.67 -1.14
N MET A 153 3.93 2.59 -1.23
CA MET A 153 2.47 2.58 -1.09
C MET A 153 2.09 1.70 0.10
N LEU A 154 1.75 2.34 1.23
CA LEU A 154 1.32 1.72 2.49
C LEU A 154 -0.18 1.97 2.72
N ASN A 155 -0.97 1.78 1.66
CA ASN A 155 -2.39 2.18 1.64
C ASN A 155 -3.30 1.34 2.56
N GLY A 156 -2.78 0.26 3.14
CA GLY A 156 -3.47 -0.57 4.12
C GLY A 156 -3.39 -0.05 5.55
N LEU A 157 -2.40 0.79 5.86
CA LEU A 157 -2.14 1.23 7.23
C LEU A 157 -3.36 1.92 7.83
N LYS A 158 -3.76 1.48 9.02
CA LYS A 158 -4.90 2.02 9.77
C LYS A 158 -4.46 2.87 10.95
N ASP A 159 -3.27 2.62 11.45
CA ASP A 159 -2.64 3.33 12.56
C ASP A 159 -1.16 3.56 12.25
N LEU A 160 -0.61 4.63 12.82
CA LEU A 160 0.79 5.01 12.68
C LEU A 160 1.25 5.70 13.95
N SER A 161 2.12 5.04 14.72
CA SER A 161 2.73 5.64 15.90
C SER A 161 3.63 6.82 15.55
N ARG A 162 3.85 7.72 16.51
CA ARG A 162 4.80 8.82 16.41
C ARG A 162 6.19 8.34 15.94
N GLU A 163 6.73 7.30 16.54
CA GLU A 163 8.08 6.80 16.25
C GLU A 163 8.17 6.23 14.83
N ALA A 164 7.15 5.48 14.38
CA ALA A 164 7.10 4.98 13.01
C ALA A 164 6.92 6.14 12.00
N ALA A 165 6.14 7.16 12.33
CA ALA A 165 5.98 8.37 11.52
C ALA A 165 7.30 9.14 11.36
N VAL A 166 8.11 9.25 12.43
CA VAL A 166 9.45 9.88 12.38
C VAL A 166 10.36 9.13 11.40
N GLU A 167 10.34 7.80 11.42
CA GLU A 167 11.13 7.01 10.48
C GLU A 167 10.62 7.16 9.04
N LEU A 168 9.31 7.05 8.80
CA LEU A 168 8.72 7.22 7.46
C LEU A 168 8.93 8.64 6.91
N ALA A 169 9.00 9.67 7.76
CA ALA A 169 9.27 11.04 7.32
C ALA A 169 10.66 11.18 6.66
N LYS A 170 11.61 10.29 6.97
CA LYS A 170 12.94 10.24 6.33
C LYS A 170 12.90 9.72 4.90
N HIS A 171 11.81 9.06 4.49
CA HIS A 171 11.61 8.68 3.10
C HIS A 171 11.65 9.93 2.20
N HIS A 172 12.35 9.88 1.07
CA HIS A 172 12.53 11.06 0.20
C HIS A 172 11.74 10.99 -1.10
N SER A 173 11.05 9.88 -1.36
CA SER A 173 10.25 9.69 -2.57
C SER A 173 8.76 9.79 -2.27
N LYS A 174 7.91 9.40 -3.23
CA LYS A 174 6.47 9.43 -3.04
C LYS A 174 6.03 8.42 -1.98
N LEU A 175 5.23 8.86 -1.00
CA LEU A 175 4.59 8.02 0.01
C LEU A 175 3.06 8.10 -0.12
N THR A 176 2.34 6.98 -0.07
CA THR A 176 0.87 7.00 -0.01
C THR A 176 0.36 6.19 1.18
N LEU A 177 -0.52 6.81 1.96
CA LEU A 177 -1.04 6.32 3.23
C LEU A 177 -2.58 6.43 3.23
N PHE A 178 -3.23 5.93 2.17
CA PHE A 178 -4.68 6.12 1.98
C PHE A 178 -5.57 5.41 3.00
N GLY A 179 -5.01 4.47 3.75
CA GLY A 179 -5.73 3.71 4.77
C GLY A 179 -5.90 4.48 6.08
N LEU A 180 -5.05 5.49 6.33
CA LEU A 180 -5.08 6.29 7.55
C LEU A 180 -6.28 7.23 7.51
N THR A 181 -7.23 6.99 8.41
CA THR A 181 -8.45 7.81 8.56
C THR A 181 -8.34 8.84 9.66
N ASP A 182 -7.43 8.63 10.61
CA ASP A 182 -7.12 9.51 11.73
C ASP A 182 -5.61 9.49 12.00
N LEU A 183 -5.09 10.53 12.64
CA LEU A 183 -3.69 10.67 13.02
C LEU A 183 -3.61 11.41 14.37
N SER A 184 -2.82 10.89 15.30
CA SER A 184 -2.43 11.65 16.49
C SER A 184 -1.66 12.91 16.10
N ASP A 185 -1.75 13.97 16.91
CA ASP A 185 -1.02 15.22 16.69
C ASP A 185 0.49 14.99 16.57
N GLU A 186 1.07 14.06 17.34
CA GLU A 186 2.49 13.77 17.30
C GLU A 186 2.93 13.06 16.01
N ALA A 187 2.10 12.13 15.49
CA ALA A 187 2.36 11.48 14.21
C ALA A 187 2.18 12.45 13.04
N ALA A 188 1.19 13.35 13.12
CA ALA A 188 0.97 14.41 12.14
C ALA A 188 2.16 15.39 12.10
N GLU A 189 2.66 15.80 13.27
CA GLU A 189 3.87 16.62 13.39
C GLU A 189 5.09 15.93 12.79
N ALA A 190 5.31 14.66 13.12
CA ALA A 190 6.40 13.87 12.56
C ALA A 190 6.34 13.79 11.02
N LEU A 191 5.16 13.51 10.45
CA LEU A 191 4.97 13.46 8.99
C LEU A 191 5.13 14.82 8.31
N SER A 192 4.93 15.94 9.01
CA SER A 192 5.21 17.28 8.46
C SER A 192 6.70 17.47 8.11
N HIS A 193 7.60 16.67 8.68
CA HIS A 193 9.01 16.70 8.31
C HIS A 193 9.32 15.96 7.01
N HIS A 194 8.36 15.23 6.43
CA HIS A 194 8.55 14.54 5.16
C HIS A 194 8.84 15.53 4.02
N ARG A 195 9.82 15.18 3.17
CA ARG A 195 10.30 16.08 2.09
C ARG A 195 9.92 15.63 0.69
N GLY A 196 9.38 14.41 0.55
CA GLY A 196 8.80 13.91 -0.69
C GLY A 196 7.31 14.25 -0.84
N THR A 197 6.72 13.93 -1.99
CA THR A 197 5.26 13.98 -2.16
C THR A 197 4.62 12.91 -1.29
N PHE A 198 3.67 13.27 -0.42
CA PHE A 198 2.93 12.29 0.37
C PHE A 198 1.44 12.56 0.36
N LEU A 199 0.65 11.49 0.31
CA LEU A 199 -0.80 11.58 0.14
C LEU A 199 -1.55 10.82 1.25
N LEU A 200 -2.44 11.54 1.93
CA LEU A 200 -3.24 11.11 3.07
C LEU A 200 -4.74 11.17 2.75
N ASN A 201 -5.13 10.69 1.56
CA ASN A 201 -6.51 10.82 1.04
C ASN A 201 -7.58 10.07 1.88
N GLY A 202 -7.17 9.29 2.87
CA GLY A 202 -8.05 8.59 3.80
C GLY A 202 -8.54 9.44 4.97
N LEU A 203 -7.85 10.55 5.28
CA LEU A 203 -8.09 11.32 6.49
C LEU A 203 -9.51 11.88 6.55
N THR A 204 -10.11 11.73 7.73
CA THR A 204 -11.42 12.29 8.08
C THR A 204 -11.30 13.58 8.89
N LYS A 205 -10.16 13.77 9.56
CA LYS A 205 -9.83 14.97 10.30
C LYS A 205 -8.48 15.51 9.83
N LEU A 206 -8.37 16.83 9.72
CA LEU A 206 -7.11 17.51 9.49
C LEU A 206 -6.98 18.65 10.49
N THR A 207 -6.28 18.40 11.59
CA THR A 207 -6.14 19.31 12.74
C THR A 207 -4.73 19.85 12.93
N SER A 208 -3.72 19.21 12.35
CA SER A 208 -2.33 19.68 12.42
C SER A 208 -2.05 20.71 11.31
N ALA A 209 -1.85 21.97 11.71
CA ALA A 209 -1.46 23.04 10.80
C ALA A 209 -0.10 22.80 10.10
N PRO A 210 0.97 22.31 10.79
CA PRO A 210 2.22 21.93 10.12
C PRO A 210 2.02 20.87 9.04
N LEU A 211 1.24 19.82 9.33
CA LEU A 211 0.90 18.79 8.36
C LEU A 211 0.14 19.37 7.17
N ALA A 212 -0.89 20.19 7.42
CA ALA A 212 -1.68 20.82 6.37
C ALA A 212 -0.81 21.68 5.45
N LYS A 213 0.08 22.50 6.01
CA LYS A 213 1.01 23.35 5.26
C LYS A 213 1.89 22.54 4.31
N GLU A 214 2.46 21.44 4.80
CA GLU A 214 3.34 20.59 3.99
C GLU A 214 2.56 19.79 2.94
N LEU A 215 1.36 19.31 3.28
CA LEU A 215 0.45 18.72 2.30
C LEU A 215 0.19 19.69 1.15
N LEU A 216 -0.14 20.95 1.44
CA LEU A 216 -0.45 21.97 0.42
C LEU A 216 0.78 22.28 -0.44
N ARG A 217 1.95 22.40 0.19
CA ARG A 217 3.21 22.71 -0.49
C ARG A 217 3.65 21.60 -1.45
N LEU A 218 3.49 20.33 -1.04
CA LEU A 218 4.05 19.17 -1.75
C LEU A 218 3.09 18.53 -2.77
N ASN A 219 1.80 18.87 -2.74
CA ASN A 219 0.77 18.16 -3.49
C ASN A 219 -0.15 19.05 -4.34
N ASP A 220 0.26 20.28 -4.71
CA ASP A 220 -0.55 21.18 -5.55
C ASP A 220 -1.12 20.43 -6.78
N GLY A 221 -2.45 20.32 -6.82
CA GLY A 221 -3.21 19.65 -7.87
C GLY A 221 -3.34 18.13 -7.82
N PHE A 222 -2.72 17.45 -6.85
CA PHE A 222 -2.85 16.00 -6.63
C PHE A 222 -3.48 15.63 -5.29
N MET A 223 -3.64 16.62 -4.40
CA MET A 223 -4.28 16.45 -3.10
C MET A 223 -5.77 16.11 -3.25
N LYS A 224 -6.23 15.12 -2.50
CA LYS A 224 -7.66 14.80 -2.36
C LYS A 224 -8.03 14.76 -0.89
N LEU A 225 -8.68 15.82 -0.41
CA LEU A 225 -9.22 15.93 0.94
C LEU A 225 -10.73 15.65 0.98
N SER A 226 -11.24 14.86 0.03
CA SER A 226 -12.68 14.62 -0.12
C SER A 226 -13.35 13.92 1.07
N LYS A 227 -12.55 13.25 1.91
CA LYS A 227 -13.01 12.58 3.12
C LYS A 227 -12.86 13.42 4.38
N VAL A 228 -12.21 14.59 4.30
CA VAL A 228 -12.01 15.44 5.48
C VAL A 228 -13.35 16.07 5.85
N GLU A 229 -13.86 15.67 7.01
CA GLU A 229 -15.12 16.12 7.60
C GLU A 229 -14.90 17.25 8.60
N ILE A 230 -13.74 17.25 9.28
CA ILE A 230 -13.39 18.18 10.35
C ILE A 230 -12.01 18.80 10.08
N ILE A 231 -11.91 20.12 10.24
CA ILE A 231 -10.64 20.87 10.28
C ILE A 231 -10.57 21.71 11.55
N SER A 232 -9.36 21.98 12.05
CA SER A 232 -9.16 22.95 13.15
C SER A 232 -9.16 24.40 12.64
N ASP A 233 -9.24 25.36 13.56
CA ASP A 233 -9.17 26.79 13.27
C ASP A 233 -7.81 27.15 12.63
N GLU A 234 -6.72 26.58 13.11
CA GLU A 234 -5.38 26.79 12.57
C GLU A 234 -5.25 26.22 11.14
N VAL A 235 -5.87 25.07 10.87
CA VAL A 235 -5.91 24.50 9.51
C VAL A 235 -6.77 25.35 8.58
N ALA A 236 -7.86 25.94 9.06
CA ALA A 236 -8.65 26.89 8.27
C ALA A 236 -7.83 28.11 7.84
N VAL A 237 -7.00 28.65 8.74
CA VAL A 237 -6.05 29.75 8.41
C VAL A 237 -5.06 29.32 7.34
N VAL A 238 -4.44 28.14 7.49
CA VAL A 238 -3.49 27.60 6.50
C VAL A 238 -4.14 27.40 5.12
N LEU A 239 -5.37 26.89 5.07
CA LEU A 239 -6.13 26.72 3.83
C LEU A 239 -6.51 28.07 3.20
N ALA A 240 -6.87 29.06 4.02
CA ALA A 240 -7.21 30.40 3.53
C ALA A 240 -6.01 31.10 2.86
N GLU A 241 -4.79 30.82 3.29
CA GLU A 241 -3.55 31.33 2.70
C GLU A 241 -3.08 30.56 1.45
N TYR A 242 -3.79 29.51 1.03
CA TYR A 242 -3.37 28.67 -0.08
C TYR A 242 -3.34 29.43 -1.42
N GLN A 243 -2.17 29.43 -2.06
CA GLN A 243 -1.91 30.11 -3.35
C GLN A 243 -1.59 29.16 -4.51
N GLY A 244 -1.83 27.84 -4.35
CA GLY A 244 -1.50 26.85 -5.38
C GLY A 244 -2.34 26.99 -6.65
N LYS A 245 -1.99 26.27 -7.71
CA LYS A 245 -2.61 26.44 -9.03
C LYS A 245 -3.99 25.81 -9.12
N ARG A 246 -4.23 24.72 -8.40
CA ARG A 246 -5.50 23.98 -8.48
C ARG A 246 -6.39 24.25 -7.28
N PRO A 247 -7.72 24.34 -7.48
CA PRO A 247 -8.64 24.45 -6.37
C PRO A 247 -8.62 23.18 -5.51
N ILE A 248 -8.97 23.35 -4.24
CA ILE A 248 -9.05 22.30 -3.23
C ILE A 248 -10.53 22.11 -2.90
N PRO A 249 -11.16 21.05 -3.43
CA PRO A 249 -12.51 20.67 -3.03
C PRO A 249 -12.48 20.03 -1.64
N LEU A 250 -13.34 20.56 -0.76
CA LEU A 250 -13.59 20.07 0.59
C LEU A 250 -15.03 19.56 0.74
N PRO A 251 -15.54 18.69 -0.15
CA PRO A 251 -16.95 18.31 -0.20
C PRO A 251 -17.40 17.54 1.05
N GLY A 252 -16.45 16.95 1.78
CA GLY A 252 -16.71 16.18 2.99
C GLY A 252 -16.91 17.01 4.24
N LEU A 253 -16.57 18.31 4.25
CA LEU A 253 -16.66 19.12 5.47
C LEU A 253 -18.09 19.15 6.03
N THR A 254 -18.24 18.73 7.28
CA THR A 254 -19.54 18.69 7.97
C THR A 254 -19.66 19.74 9.07
N THR A 255 -18.53 20.22 9.60
CA THR A 255 -18.49 21.20 10.69
C THR A 255 -17.51 22.32 10.39
N LEU A 256 -17.96 23.57 10.50
CA LEU A 256 -17.13 24.76 10.32
C LEU A 256 -17.79 25.94 11.06
N SER A 257 -17.02 26.71 11.83
CA SER A 257 -17.51 27.96 12.42
C SER A 257 -17.78 28.99 11.32
N GLU A 258 -18.71 29.93 11.54
CA GLU A 258 -18.97 30.98 10.52
C GLU A 258 -17.73 31.86 10.29
N ALA A 259 -16.91 32.10 11.32
CA ALA A 259 -15.63 32.80 11.17
C ALA A 259 -14.69 32.08 10.19
N ASN A 260 -14.53 30.76 10.34
CA ASN A 260 -13.69 29.97 9.43
C ASN A 260 -14.34 29.83 8.04
N ALA A 261 -15.66 29.72 7.95
CA ALA A 261 -16.37 29.68 6.68
C ALA A 261 -16.17 30.99 5.90
N ALA A 262 -16.34 32.14 6.56
CA ALA A 262 -16.08 33.46 5.97
C ALA A 262 -14.62 33.60 5.52
N LEU A 263 -13.67 33.14 6.34
CA LEU A 263 -12.25 33.14 6.02
C LEU A 263 -11.94 32.29 4.77
N LEU A 264 -12.47 31.08 4.69
CA LEU A 264 -12.24 30.18 3.56
C LEU A 264 -12.95 30.65 2.27
N ARG A 265 -14.15 31.24 2.35
CA ARG A 265 -14.86 31.83 1.19
C ARG A 265 -14.06 32.95 0.51
N ALA A 266 -13.23 33.67 1.27
CA ALA A 266 -12.38 34.74 0.71
C ALA A 266 -11.33 34.20 -0.27
N ASN A 267 -10.99 32.91 -0.20
CA ASN A 267 -10.06 32.27 -1.12
C ASN A 267 -10.80 31.45 -2.19
N GLN A 268 -10.84 31.95 -3.43
CA GLN A 268 -11.48 31.30 -4.58
C GLN A 268 -10.90 29.92 -4.95
N ARG A 269 -9.75 29.54 -4.38
CA ARG A 269 -9.14 28.21 -4.57
C ARG A 269 -9.64 27.19 -3.56
N ILE A 270 -10.41 27.59 -2.56
CA ILE A 270 -11.01 26.66 -1.60
C ILE A 270 -12.48 26.48 -1.99
N GLU A 271 -12.85 25.26 -2.36
CA GLU A 271 -14.22 24.93 -2.74
C GLU A 271 -14.93 24.28 -1.56
N LEU A 272 -15.73 25.09 -0.86
CA LEU A 272 -16.55 24.66 0.28
C LEU A 272 -17.81 23.92 -0.19
N PRO A 273 -18.35 22.98 0.62
CA PRO A 273 -19.61 22.33 0.32
C PRO A 273 -20.79 23.32 0.46
N PRO A 274 -21.95 23.07 -0.20
CA PRO A 274 -23.02 24.05 -0.36
C PRO A 274 -23.51 24.71 0.95
N GLN A 275 -23.56 23.95 2.04
CA GLN A 275 -23.99 24.44 3.36
C GLN A 275 -23.09 25.53 3.95
N PHE A 276 -21.84 25.65 3.48
CA PHE A 276 -20.90 26.67 3.94
C PHE A 276 -20.62 27.75 2.88
N GLN A 277 -21.32 27.77 1.74
CA GLN A 277 -21.08 28.76 0.68
C GLN A 277 -21.80 30.09 0.90
N LYS A 278 -22.86 30.11 1.71
CA LYS A 278 -23.65 31.30 2.01
C LYS A 278 -23.41 31.73 3.45
N THR A 279 -23.43 33.04 3.71
CA THR A 279 -23.55 33.57 5.07
C THR A 279 -24.84 33.03 5.68
N GLN A 280 -24.79 32.48 6.89
CA GLN A 280 -26.02 32.17 7.60
C GLN A 280 -26.71 33.51 7.91
N GLU A 281 -27.79 33.83 7.20
CA GLU A 281 -28.68 34.92 7.57
C GLU A 281 -29.32 34.55 8.92
N GLU A 282 -29.17 35.46 9.90
CA GLU A 282 -29.66 35.33 11.29
C GLU A 282 -31.18 35.13 11.39
#